data_AF-A0A7V9SCS7-F1
#
_entry.id   AF-A0A7V9SCS7-F1
#
_cell.length_a   1.000
_cell.length_b   1.000
_cell.length_c   1.000
_cell.angle_alpha   90.00
_cell.angle_beta   90.00
_cell.angle_gamma   90.00
#
_symmetry.space_group_name_H-M   'P 1'
#
loop_
_entity.id
_entity.type
_entity.pdbx_description
1 polymer ?
#
loop_
_entity_poly.entity_id
_entity_poly.type
_entity_poly.pdbx_seq_one_letter_code
_entity_poly.pdbx_strand_id
1 'polypeptide(L)'
;MTKANEPLTITIDPDSDLGRALDETGGEPVILVRGGTRFRVTRDPDDPWATYVPEKVRAGLEMVAGMRTPEEGERIKETIYRGREEGTRPLDRP
;
A
#
# COMPACT_ATOMS: atom_id res chain seq x y z
N MET A 1 12.93 22.95 19.77
CA MET A 1 12.32 21.89 18.92
C MET A 1 11.62 22.59 17.78
N THR A 2 12.21 22.58 16.59
CA THR A 2 11.58 23.12 15.37
C THR A 2 10.39 22.22 15.04
N LYS A 3 9.18 22.80 14.95
CA LYS A 3 7.99 22.10 14.49
C LYS A 3 8.28 21.60 13.08
N ALA A 4 8.29 20.29 12.85
CA ALA A 4 8.33 19.77 11.49
C ALA A 4 7.06 20.27 10.81
N ASN A 5 7.20 21.11 9.78
CA ASN A 5 6.06 21.44 8.94
C ASN A 5 5.61 20.15 8.26
N GLU A 6 4.30 19.97 8.16
CA GLU A 6 3.70 18.88 7.40
C GLU A 6 4.26 18.90 5.97
N PRO A 7 4.66 17.75 5.41
CA PRO A 7 5.25 17.69 4.09
C PRO A 7 4.26 18.22 3.05
N LEU A 8 4.74 19.04 2.12
CA LEU A 8 3.94 19.51 1.00
C LEU A 8 3.73 18.35 0.02
N THR A 9 2.48 17.92 -0.14
CA THR A 9 2.12 16.91 -1.13
C THR A 9 1.87 17.57 -2.49
N ILE A 10 2.54 17.05 -3.52
CA ILE A 10 2.33 17.44 -4.92
C ILE A 10 1.87 16.19 -5.67
N THR A 11 0.71 16.25 -6.31
CA THR A 11 0.22 15.18 -7.18
C THR A 11 0.93 15.27 -8.54
N ILE A 12 1.50 14.15 -8.98
CA ILE A 12 2.20 14.04 -10.25
C ILE A 12 1.27 13.32 -11.24
N ASP A 13 1.20 13.83 -12.46
CA ASP A 13 0.52 13.15 -13.57
C ASP A 13 1.33 11.90 -13.95
N PRO A 14 0.74 10.69 -13.93
CA PRO A 14 1.45 9.45 -14.29
C PRO A 14 1.99 9.48 -15.72
N ASP A 15 1.34 10.20 -16.64
CA ASP A 15 1.77 10.31 -18.04
C ASP A 15 2.81 11.40 -18.26
N SER A 16 3.22 12.11 -17.21
CA SER A 16 4.34 13.05 -17.26
C SER A 16 5.69 12.32 -17.31
N ASP A 17 6.74 13.03 -17.73
CA ASP A 17 8.10 12.49 -17.72
C ASP A 17 8.54 12.07 -16.31
N LEU A 18 8.14 12.83 -15.29
CA LEU A 18 8.44 12.50 -13.90
C LEU A 18 7.65 11.28 -13.42
N GLY A 19 6.38 11.15 -13.82
CA GLY A 19 5.55 9.98 -13.51
C GLY A 19 6.18 8.70 -14.05
N ARG A 20 6.46 8.67 -15.36
CA ARG A 20 7.15 7.53 -16.01
C ARG A 20 8.49 7.20 -15.38
N ALA A 21 9.31 8.20 -15.08
CA ALA A 21 10.62 7.98 -14.47
C ALA A 21 10.52 7.34 -13.07
N LEU A 22 9.47 7.67 -12.29
CA LEU A 22 9.23 7.06 -10.97
C LEU A 22 8.73 5.61 -11.07
N ASP A 23 8.03 5.26 -12.15
CA ASP A 23 7.56 3.90 -12.40
C ASP A 23 8.70 2.98 -12.89
N GLU A 24 9.55 3.48 -13.79
CA GLU A 24 10.66 2.73 -14.40
C GLU A 24 11.77 2.35 -13.40
N THR A 25 12.00 3.14 -12.34
CA THR A 25 13.06 2.83 -11.37
C THR A 25 12.76 1.64 -10.46
N GLY A 26 11.54 1.09 -10.49
CA GLY A 26 11.22 -0.15 -9.78
C GLY A 26 11.40 -0.08 -8.25
N GLY A 27 11.37 1.11 -7.67
CA GLY A 27 11.59 1.35 -6.23
C GLY A 27 12.96 1.92 -5.87
N GLU A 28 13.89 2.03 -6.81
CA GLU A 28 15.17 2.71 -6.60
C GLU A 28 14.99 4.24 -6.47
N PRO A 29 15.85 4.93 -5.70
CA PRO A 29 15.78 6.38 -5.54
C PRO A 29 15.95 7.13 -6.87
N VAL A 30 15.06 8.09 -7.15
CA VAL A 30 15.18 9.02 -8.29
C VAL A 30 15.89 10.29 -7.85
N ILE A 31 16.80 10.80 -8.68
CA ILE A 31 17.47 12.09 -8.44
C ILE A 31 16.91 13.15 -9.36
N LEU A 32 16.32 14.20 -8.78
CA LEU A 32 15.87 15.39 -9.49
C LEU A 32 16.94 16.49 -9.39
N VAL A 33 17.19 17.20 -10.48
CA VAL A 33 18.13 18.32 -10.51
C VAL A 33 17.40 19.60 -10.86
N ARG A 34 17.47 20.61 -9.99
CA ARG A 34 16.91 21.95 -10.23
C ARG A 34 17.97 23.00 -9.93
N GLY A 35 18.38 23.75 -10.96
CA GLY A 35 19.38 24.81 -10.82
C GLY A 35 20.71 24.33 -10.23
N GLY A 36 21.15 23.11 -10.57
CA GLY A 36 22.37 22.49 -10.06
C GLY A 36 22.23 21.79 -8.69
N THR A 37 21.13 22.03 -7.97
CA THR A 37 20.84 21.33 -6.71
C THR A 37 20.19 19.98 -6.95
N ARG A 38 20.68 18.95 -6.26
CA ARG A 38 20.17 17.58 -6.33
C ARG A 38 19.16 17.32 -5.21
N PHE A 39 18.01 16.77 -5.58
CA PHE A 39 16.98 16.29 -4.67
C PHE A 39 16.84 14.79 -4.87
N ARG A 40 16.72 14.04 -3.78
CA ARG A 40 16.46 12.60 -3.82
C ARG A 40 14.99 12.35 -3.49
N VAL A 41 14.31 11.65 -4.38
CA VAL A 41 12.95 11.16 -4.18
C VAL A 41 13.03 9.67 -3.94
N THR A 42 12.46 9.23 -2.82
CA THR A 42 12.29 7.82 -2.47
C THR A 42 10.81 7.56 -2.24
N ARG A 43 10.38 6.31 -2.41
CA ARG A 43 9.03 5.91 -1.99
C ARG A 43 8.88 6.15 -0.49
N ASP A 44 7.67 6.48 -0.10
CA ASP A 44 7.30 6.58 1.31
C ASP A 44 7.34 5.18 1.92
N PRO A 45 8.21 4.91 2.92
CA PRO A 45 8.28 3.61 3.57
C PRO A 45 7.03 3.29 4.40
N ASP A 46 6.26 4.31 4.78
CA ASP A 46 5.08 4.17 5.63
C ASP A 46 3.78 4.10 4.81
N ASP A 47 3.85 4.17 3.49
CA ASP A 47 2.68 4.02 2.61
C ASP A 47 2.29 2.53 2.49
N PRO A 48 1.15 2.10 3.06
CA PRO A 48 0.71 0.72 3.01
C PRO A 48 0.33 0.26 1.59
N TRP A 49 0.18 1.19 0.64
CA TRP A 49 -0.18 0.92 -0.75
C TRP A 49 0.99 1.06 -1.72
N ALA A 50 2.21 1.35 -1.25
CA ALA A 50 3.40 1.56 -2.10
C ALA A 50 3.78 0.37 -3.01
N THR A 51 3.21 -0.82 -2.74
CA THR A 51 3.38 -2.06 -3.52
C THR A 51 2.06 -2.62 -4.06
N TYR A 52 0.98 -1.83 -4.04
CA TYR A 52 -0.31 -2.22 -4.58
C TYR A 52 -0.21 -2.44 -6.09
N VAL A 53 -0.48 -3.67 -6.52
CA VAL A 53 -0.58 -4.05 -7.94
C VAL A 53 -2.00 -4.59 -8.17
N PRO A 54 -2.92 -3.79 -8.74
CA PRO A 54 -4.33 -4.16 -8.91
C PRO A 54 -4.53 -5.53 -9.58
N GLU A 55 -3.69 -5.85 -10.55
CA GLU A 55 -3.73 -7.08 -11.34
C GLU A 55 -3.39 -8.30 -10.47
N LYS A 56 -2.42 -8.17 -9.56
CA LYS A 56 -2.09 -9.24 -8.60
C LYS A 56 -3.23 -9.48 -7.62
N VAL A 57 -3.87 -8.39 -7.16
CA VAL A 57 -5.03 -8.48 -6.28
C VAL A 57 -6.19 -9.15 -6.99
N ARG A 58 -6.48 -8.76 -8.24
CA ARG A 58 -7.52 -9.38 -9.06
C ARG A 58 -7.25 -10.86 -9.29
N ALA A 59 -6.04 -11.24 -9.68
CA ALA A 59 -5.65 -12.64 -9.87
C ALA A 59 -5.79 -13.47 -8.59
N GLY A 60 -5.42 -12.90 -7.44
CA GLY A 60 -5.63 -13.54 -6.14
C GLY A 60 -7.11 -13.75 -5.81
N LEU A 61 -7.95 -12.74 -6.08
CA LEU A 61 -9.40 -12.84 -5.89
C LEU A 61 -10.03 -13.89 -6.81
N GLU A 62 -9.63 -13.94 -8.08
CA GLU A 62 -10.09 -14.95 -9.04
C GLU A 62 -9.69 -16.36 -8.61
N MET A 63 -8.49 -16.54 -8.07
CA MET A 63 -8.03 -17.84 -7.57
C MET A 63 -8.91 -18.37 -6.44
N VAL A 64 -9.42 -17.49 -5.57
CA VAL A 64 -10.23 -17.89 -4.41
C VAL A 64 -11.73 -17.73 -4.61
N ALA A 65 -12.14 -17.12 -5.73
CA ALA A 65 -13.54 -16.87 -6.04
C ALA A 65 -14.31 -18.19 -6.13
N GLY A 66 -15.38 -18.30 -5.35
CA GLY A 66 -16.20 -19.52 -5.30
C GLY A 66 -15.60 -20.68 -4.51
N MET A 67 -14.42 -20.54 -3.88
CA MET A 67 -13.87 -21.58 -2.99
C MET A 67 -14.71 -21.78 -1.72
N ARG A 68 -15.60 -20.85 -1.40
CA ARG A 68 -16.49 -20.87 -0.23
C ARG A 68 -17.90 -20.48 -0.64
N THR A 69 -18.89 -21.12 -0.02
CA THR A 69 -20.28 -20.66 -0.16
C THR A 69 -20.52 -19.37 0.63
N PRO A 70 -21.55 -18.59 0.30
CA PRO A 70 -21.94 -17.43 1.12
C PRO A 70 -22.13 -17.77 2.60
N GLU A 71 -22.78 -18.89 2.90
CA GLU A 71 -23.05 -19.36 4.27
C GLU A 71 -21.78 -19.77 5.02
N GLU A 72 -20.79 -20.34 4.32
CA GLU A 72 -19.46 -20.56 4.87
C GLU A 72 -18.75 -19.25 5.18
N GLY A 73 -18.88 -18.26 4.30
CA GLY A 73 -18.36 -16.91 4.51
C GLY A 73 -18.92 -16.26 5.77
N GLU A 74 -20.23 -16.33 5.98
CA GLU A 74 -20.87 -15.76 7.18
C GLU A 74 -20.43 -16.48 8.46
N ARG A 75 -20.31 -17.82 8.45
CA ARG A 75 -19.80 -18.57 9.61
C ARG A 75 -18.35 -18.22 9.97
N ILE A 76 -17.50 -17.99 8.97
CA ILE A 76 -16.11 -17.55 9.17
C ILE A 76 -16.09 -16.16 9.81
N LYS A 77 -16.90 -15.22 9.30
CA LYS A 77 -17.01 -13.88 9.88
C LYS A 77 -17.44 -13.94 11.34
N GLU A 78 -18.53 -14.64 11.64
CA GLU A 78 -19.04 -14.79 13.01
C GLU A 78 -17.97 -15.32 13.97
N THR A 79 -17.22 -16.34 13.53
CA THR A 79 -16.12 -16.91 14.31
C THR A 79 -15.00 -15.88 14.58
N ILE A 80 -14.64 -15.07 13.58
CA ILE A 80 -13.63 -14.01 13.73
C ILE A 80 -14.10 -12.93 14.72
N TYR A 81 -15.35 -12.47 14.59
CA TYR A 81 -15.90 -11.43 15.46
C TYR A 81 -15.99 -11.90 16.90
N ARG A 82 -16.56 -13.09 17.14
CA ARG A 82 -16.60 -13.70 18.47
C ARG A 82 -15.20 -13.84 19.07
N GLY A 83 -14.23 -14.32 18.29
CA GLY A 83 -12.86 -14.46 18.76
C GLY A 83 -12.20 -13.13 19.15
N ARG A 84 -12.55 -12.02 18.48
CA ARG A 84 -12.10 -10.66 18.85
C ARG A 84 -12.74 -10.17 20.15
N GLU A 85 -14.04 -10.43 20.34
CA GLU A 85 -14.76 -10.07 21.57
C GLU A 85 -14.26 -10.87 22.77
N GLU A 86 -13.98 -12.16 22.57
CA GLU A 86 -13.46 -13.06 23.61
C GLU A 86 -11.95 -12.87 23.87
N GLY A 87 -11.27 -12.00 23.12
CA GLY A 87 -9.84 -11.71 23.30
C GLY A 87 -8.91 -12.87 22.91
N THR A 88 -9.39 -13.81 22.10
CA THR A 88 -8.64 -15.01 21.67
C THR A 88 -7.67 -14.74 20.52
N ARG A 89 -7.61 -13.51 20.01
CA ARG A 89 -6.63 -13.09 19.00
C ARG A 89 -5.22 -13.08 19.63
N PRO A 90 -4.24 -13.82 19.07
CA PRO A 90 -2.87 -13.77 19.56
C PRO A 90 -2.31 -12.34 19.53
N LEU A 91 -1.71 -11.89 20.64
CA LEU A 91 -1.18 -10.53 20.83
C LEU A 91 -0.06 -10.19 19.84
N ASP A 92 0.61 -11.21 19.35
CA ASP A 92 1.80 -11.23 18.50
C ASP A 92 1.47 -11.40 17.01
N ARG A 93 0.19 -11.39 16.63
CA ARG A 93 -0.25 -11.39 15.23
C ARG A 93 -1.11 -10.14 14.94
N PRO A 94 -0.56 -9.13 14.24
CA PRO A 94 -1.23 -7.85 13.99
C PRO A 94 -2.54 -8.00 13.22
#